data_AF-A0A453G911-F1
#
_entry.id   AF-A0A453G911-F1
#
_cell.length_a   1.000
_cell.length_b   1.000
_cell.length_c   1.000
_cell.angle_alpha   90.00
_cell.angle_beta   90.00
_cell.angle_gamma   90.00
#
_symmetry.space_group_name_H-M   'P 1'
#
loop_
_entity.id
_entity.type
_entity.pdbx_description
1 polymer ?
#
loop_
_entity_poly.entity_id
_entity_poly.type
_entity_poly.pdbx_seq_one_letter_code
_entity_poly.pdbx_strand_id
1 'polypeptide(L)'
;RPPFPPAAGDGRLPPPGAEAPLHNLQAPAPHLAGDRNPRGDPRNLHLPRLHPPLDPSLPLLPLAVSHLSPPSPVPALPSAHASSPEALLRLLHRARHHPRLAALDLHLLLAAADASSAFRPDHRLTSLLAARLAASRRLPSLRRLLQLVLSRPCPCADDSIFACPDLLPTFRKAILAFATSGDIPAASEALASLRRAADSPLPAEFYNIILHALARLHRHDDAIRFYGEMTSVHRVAPDAYTFNILINSSCRVEGVDAAMGWFEEMQRRSCAPTGVSFNTLMRGFFREGRHKEGLKVAHEMLQLGVGLSVA
;
A
#
# COMPACT_ATOMS: atom_id res chain seq x y z
N ARG A 1 28.72 45.44 14.90
CA ARG A 1 27.46 46.05 15.37
C ARG A 1 26.29 45.38 14.65
N PRO A 2 25.58 44.49 15.36
CA PRO A 2 24.14 44.64 15.51
C PRO A 2 23.78 44.79 16.99
N PRO A 3 22.63 45.40 17.35
CA PRO A 3 22.29 45.63 18.74
C PRO A 3 21.48 44.47 19.33
N PHE A 4 21.93 43.97 20.48
CA PHE A 4 21.06 43.63 21.63
C PHE A 4 20.58 44.96 22.29
N PRO A 5 19.63 45.02 23.26
CA PRO A 5 19.04 43.99 24.15
C PRO A 5 17.48 44.26 24.36
N PRO A 6 16.79 43.97 25.49
CA PRO A 6 17.09 43.15 26.67
C PRO A 6 16.00 42.15 27.11
N ALA A 7 16.39 41.30 28.07
CA ALA A 7 15.53 40.47 28.91
C ALA A 7 15.03 41.23 30.17
N ALA A 8 13.84 40.90 30.66
CA ALA A 8 13.44 40.74 32.08
C ALA A 8 11.91 40.85 32.24
N GLY A 9 11.30 40.00 33.06
CA GLY A 9 9.92 40.20 33.53
C GLY A 9 9.21 38.93 33.99
N ASP A 10 9.40 38.61 35.28
CA ASP A 10 8.62 37.65 36.08
C ASP A 10 7.10 37.80 35.91
N GLY A 11 6.34 36.70 35.99
CA GLY A 11 4.89 36.82 36.16
C GLY A 11 4.03 35.57 36.00
N ARG A 12 4.05 34.69 37.00
CA ARG A 12 2.90 33.92 37.53
C ARG A 12 2.15 32.91 36.62
N LEU A 13 2.27 31.64 37.01
CA LEU A 13 1.27 30.58 36.83
C LEU A 13 -0.12 30.99 37.37
N PRO A 14 -1.24 30.64 36.70
CA PRO A 14 -2.56 30.63 37.33
C PRO A 14 -2.83 29.29 38.07
N PRO A 15 -3.58 29.31 39.19
CA PRO A 15 -3.80 28.17 40.08
C PRO A 15 -4.89 27.18 39.60
N PRO A 16 -4.95 25.97 40.17
CA PRO A 16 -5.98 24.98 39.90
C PRO A 16 -7.23 25.17 40.78
N GLY A 17 -8.41 24.87 40.24
CA GLY A 17 -9.62 24.60 41.02
C GLY A 17 -10.75 25.62 40.85
N ALA A 18 -11.79 25.22 40.10
CA ALA A 18 -13.17 25.62 40.36
C ALA A 18 -14.10 24.55 39.75
N GLU A 19 -14.78 23.81 40.62
CA GLU A 19 -15.82 22.84 40.29
C GLU A 19 -17.18 23.54 40.00
N ALA A 20 -17.98 22.83 39.19
CA ALA A 20 -19.46 22.80 39.14
C ALA A 20 -20.22 23.94 38.40
N PRO A 21 -21.46 23.70 37.88
CA PRO A 21 -22.34 22.55 38.13
C PRO A 21 -22.95 21.84 36.89
N LEU A 22 -23.44 20.66 37.22
CA LEU A 22 -24.28 19.73 36.47
C LEU A 22 -25.55 20.40 35.92
N HIS A 23 -25.86 20.16 34.64
CA HIS A 23 -27.24 20.13 34.16
C HIS A 23 -27.54 18.83 33.43
N ASN A 24 -28.34 18.02 34.12
CA ASN A 24 -29.21 16.95 33.63
C ASN A 24 -29.78 17.24 32.24
N LEU A 25 -29.63 16.29 31.31
CA LEU A 25 -30.68 15.97 30.34
C LEU A 25 -30.65 14.47 30.06
N GLN A 26 -31.76 13.85 30.45
CA GLN A 26 -32.10 12.44 30.40
C GLN A 26 -32.29 11.96 28.95
N ALA A 27 -31.97 10.68 28.73
CA ALA A 27 -32.05 9.95 27.46
C ALA A 27 -33.48 9.83 26.86
N PRO A 28 -33.64 9.19 25.68
CA PRO A 28 -33.91 7.76 25.75
C PRO A 28 -33.24 6.90 24.66
N ALA A 29 -33.03 5.62 25.03
CA ALA A 29 -32.63 4.51 24.18
C ALA A 29 -33.73 4.10 23.18
N PRO A 30 -33.42 3.19 22.25
CA PRO A 30 -34.41 2.19 21.88
C PRO A 30 -33.87 0.75 21.99
N HIS A 31 -34.60 -0.02 22.79
CA HIS A 31 -35.17 -1.35 22.54
C HIS A 31 -34.30 -2.50 22.01
N LEU A 32 -34.05 -3.42 22.94
CA LEU A 32 -33.80 -4.85 22.75
C LEU A 32 -35.03 -5.56 22.15
N ALA A 33 -34.81 -6.28 21.05
CA ALA A 33 -35.47 -7.54 20.71
C ALA A 33 -34.33 -8.45 20.20
N GLY A 34 -33.99 -9.59 20.78
CA GLY A 34 -34.87 -10.60 21.33
C GLY A 34 -35.21 -11.60 20.23
N ASP A 35 -34.22 -12.34 19.71
CA ASP A 35 -34.56 -13.59 19.04
C ASP A 35 -33.49 -14.68 19.13
N ARG A 36 -34.02 -15.89 19.24
CA ARG A 36 -33.37 -17.10 19.72
C ARG A 36 -32.43 -17.71 18.68
N ASN A 37 -31.29 -18.17 19.16
CA ASN A 37 -30.36 -19.06 18.46
C ASN A 37 -30.94 -20.48 18.40
N PRO A 38 -31.12 -21.12 17.22
CA PRO A 38 -31.05 -22.56 17.12
C PRO A 38 -29.67 -22.97 16.58
N ARG A 39 -29.03 -23.82 17.37
CA ARG A 39 -27.79 -24.56 17.11
C ARG A 39 -27.62 -24.97 15.63
N GLY A 40 -26.46 -24.64 15.05
CA GLY A 40 -25.98 -25.16 13.77
C GLY A 40 -24.45 -25.25 13.76
N ASP A 41 -23.92 -26.41 13.36
CA ASP A 41 -22.52 -26.84 13.31
C ASP A 41 -21.47 -25.81 12.83
N PRO A 42 -20.23 -25.81 13.37
CA PRO A 42 -19.19 -24.84 13.00
C PRO A 42 -18.43 -25.22 11.71
N ARG A 43 -19.08 -25.89 10.76
CA ARG A 43 -18.50 -26.26 9.45
C ARG A 43 -19.40 -25.82 8.30
N ASN A 44 -19.71 -24.52 8.20
CA ASN A 44 -20.12 -23.87 6.93
C ASN A 44 -20.31 -22.35 7.11
N LEU A 45 -19.24 -21.58 6.89
CA LEU A 45 -19.32 -20.16 6.54
C LEU A 45 -18.97 -20.04 5.05
N HIS A 46 -19.99 -20.13 4.19
CA HIS A 46 -19.87 -19.86 2.76
C HIS A 46 -19.78 -18.34 2.53
N LEU A 47 -18.57 -17.84 2.21
CA LEU A 47 -18.40 -16.59 1.49
C LEU A 47 -19.11 -16.70 0.13
N PRO A 48 -19.81 -15.66 -0.38
CA PRO A 48 -20.34 -15.70 -1.74
C PRO A 48 -19.16 -15.79 -2.72
N ARG A 49 -18.98 -16.97 -3.33
CA ARG A 49 -18.06 -17.18 -4.45
C ARG A 49 -18.55 -16.35 -5.64
N LEU A 50 -17.91 -15.20 -5.88
CA LEU A 50 -18.16 -14.37 -7.06
C LEU A 50 -17.48 -14.89 -8.35
N HIS A 51 -17.14 -16.18 -8.41
CA HIS A 51 -16.64 -16.79 -9.63
C HIS A 51 -17.34 -18.14 -9.84
N PRO A 52 -17.91 -18.41 -11.03
CA PRO A 52 -18.25 -19.78 -11.39
C PRO A 52 -16.95 -20.62 -11.41
N PRO A 53 -17.00 -21.92 -11.08
CA PRO A 53 -15.85 -22.78 -11.24
C PRO A 53 -15.45 -22.79 -12.72
N LEU A 54 -14.17 -22.51 -13.00
CA LEU A 54 -13.60 -22.65 -14.33
C LEU A 54 -13.81 -24.10 -14.79
N ASP A 55 -14.54 -24.26 -15.89
CA ASP A 55 -14.76 -25.53 -16.55
C ASP A 55 -13.39 -26.11 -16.99
N PRO A 56 -12.96 -27.28 -16.48
CA PRO A 56 -11.67 -27.87 -16.81
C PRO A 56 -11.56 -28.33 -18.27
N SER A 57 -12.66 -28.24 -19.04
CA SER A 57 -12.69 -28.51 -20.48
C SER A 57 -12.44 -27.27 -21.36
N LEU A 58 -12.38 -26.07 -20.78
CA LEU A 58 -11.97 -24.87 -21.51
C LEU A 58 -10.45 -24.88 -21.70
N PRO A 59 -9.92 -24.67 -22.91
CA PRO A 59 -8.49 -24.62 -23.12
C PRO A 59 -7.93 -23.47 -22.28
N LEU A 60 -7.13 -23.82 -21.27
CA LEU A 60 -6.15 -22.91 -20.68
C LEU A 60 -5.30 -22.43 -21.85
N LEU A 61 -5.65 -21.28 -22.42
CA LEU A 61 -4.79 -20.65 -23.41
C LEU A 61 -3.44 -20.50 -22.70
N PRO A 62 -2.37 -21.13 -23.20
CA PRO A 62 -1.07 -20.94 -22.62
C PRO A 62 -0.75 -19.48 -22.90
N LEU A 63 -0.92 -18.61 -21.89
CA LEU A 63 -0.27 -17.31 -21.85
C LEU A 63 1.21 -17.60 -21.61
N ALA A 64 1.82 -18.21 -22.63
CA ALA A 64 3.24 -18.37 -22.75
C ALA A 64 3.86 -16.99 -22.65
N VAL A 65 4.94 -16.93 -21.88
CA VAL A 65 5.79 -15.78 -21.57
C VAL A 65 6.43 -15.13 -22.83
N SER A 66 6.04 -15.55 -24.02
CA SER A 66 6.50 -15.07 -25.31
C SER A 66 5.58 -13.98 -25.83
N HIS A 67 5.91 -12.71 -25.59
CA HIS A 67 5.88 -11.61 -26.57
C HIS A 67 6.46 -10.34 -25.90
N LEU A 68 7.74 -10.41 -25.56
CA LEU A 68 8.60 -9.26 -25.25
C LEU A 68 8.99 -8.46 -26.50
N SER A 69 8.38 -8.72 -27.65
CA SER A 69 8.59 -7.95 -28.88
C SER A 69 7.26 -7.67 -29.56
N PRO A 70 7.02 -6.43 -30.00
CA PRO A 70 5.81 -6.08 -30.73
C PRO A 70 5.72 -6.89 -32.03
N PRO A 71 4.52 -7.16 -32.55
CA PRO A 71 4.41 -7.33 -34.00
C PRO A 71 4.96 -6.05 -34.64
N SER A 72 6.02 -6.20 -35.42
CA SER A 72 6.46 -5.20 -36.38
C SER A 72 5.58 -5.36 -37.63
N PRO A 73 4.81 -4.35 -38.06
CA PRO A 73 4.61 -3.03 -37.45
C PRO A 73 3.51 -3.03 -36.37
N VAL A 74 3.63 -2.11 -35.41
CA VAL A 74 2.54 -1.77 -34.48
C VAL A 74 1.33 -1.33 -35.34
N PRO A 75 0.09 -1.78 -35.04
CA PRO A 75 -1.06 -1.37 -35.83
C PRO A 75 -1.14 0.16 -35.90
N ALA A 76 -1.18 0.72 -37.11
CA ALA A 76 -1.36 2.15 -37.30
C ALA A 76 -2.70 2.55 -36.69
N LEU A 77 -2.65 3.27 -35.58
CA LEU A 77 -3.85 3.87 -35.00
C LEU A 77 -4.37 4.94 -35.97
N PRO A 78 -5.68 4.96 -36.27
CA PRO A 78 -6.27 6.08 -36.97
C PRO A 78 -5.90 7.37 -36.22
N SER A 79 -5.49 8.41 -36.96
CA SER A 79 -5.04 9.70 -36.39
C SER A 79 -6.02 10.27 -35.35
N ALA A 80 -7.33 10.03 -35.55
CA ALA A 80 -8.39 10.44 -34.63
C ALA A 80 -8.33 9.80 -33.22
N HIS A 81 -7.77 8.60 -33.08
CA HIS A 81 -7.66 7.89 -31.79
C HIS A 81 -6.32 8.12 -31.09
N ALA A 82 -5.26 8.47 -31.83
CA ALA A 82 -3.95 8.76 -31.30
C ALA A 82 -3.77 10.24 -30.88
N SER A 83 -4.72 11.12 -31.22
CA SER A 83 -4.60 12.56 -31.05
C SER A 83 -4.84 13.08 -29.62
N SER A 84 -5.58 12.35 -28.78
CA SER A 84 -5.87 12.77 -27.40
C SER A 84 -5.95 11.60 -26.41
N PRO A 85 -5.58 11.80 -25.13
CA PRO A 85 -5.73 10.78 -24.08
C PRO A 85 -7.17 10.28 -23.94
N GLU A 86 -8.17 11.14 -24.08
CA GLU A 86 -9.59 10.81 -23.97
C GLU A 86 -10.08 9.93 -25.12
N ALA A 87 -9.61 10.18 -26.35
CA ALA A 87 -9.93 9.33 -27.50
C ALA A 87 -9.33 7.93 -27.34
N LEU A 88 -8.08 7.85 -26.89
CA LEU A 88 -7.41 6.58 -26.63
C LEU A 88 -8.07 5.83 -25.46
N LEU A 89 -8.42 6.51 -24.39
CA LEU A 89 -9.13 5.92 -23.25
C LEU A 89 -10.46 5.28 -23.66
N ARG A 90 -11.24 5.97 -24.50
CA ARG A 90 -12.50 5.44 -25.05
C ARG A 90 -12.29 4.20 -25.91
N LEU A 91 -11.26 4.20 -26.75
CA LEU A 91 -10.88 3.04 -27.56
C LEU A 91 -10.53 1.84 -26.67
N LEU A 92 -9.68 2.03 -25.67
CA LEU A 92 -9.24 0.98 -24.75
C LEU A 92 -10.38 0.43 -23.89
N HIS A 93 -11.37 1.24 -23.55
CA HIS A 93 -12.58 0.77 -22.87
C HIS A 93 -13.42 -0.13 -23.77
N ARG A 94 -13.64 0.25 -25.03
CA ARG A 94 -14.36 -0.58 -26.01
C ARG A 94 -13.62 -1.89 -26.31
N ALA A 95 -12.29 -1.82 -26.37
CA ALA A 95 -11.42 -2.97 -26.61
C ALA A 95 -11.22 -3.88 -25.38
N ARG A 96 -11.75 -3.52 -24.20
CA ARG A 96 -11.51 -4.23 -22.92
C ARG A 96 -11.81 -5.73 -22.97
N HIS A 97 -12.87 -6.11 -23.68
CA HIS A 97 -13.34 -7.49 -23.75
C HIS A 97 -12.70 -8.28 -24.91
N HIS A 98 -11.89 -7.62 -25.75
CA HIS A 98 -11.31 -8.26 -26.92
C HIS A 98 -9.93 -8.85 -26.59
N PRO A 99 -9.76 -10.18 -26.62
CA PRO A 99 -8.57 -10.87 -26.09
C PRO A 99 -7.27 -10.46 -26.79
N ARG A 100 -7.33 -10.17 -28.10
CA ARG A 100 -6.14 -9.73 -28.87
C ARG A 100 -5.82 -8.24 -28.70
N LEU A 101 -6.81 -7.39 -28.43
CA LEU A 101 -6.60 -5.94 -28.34
C LEU A 101 -6.18 -5.52 -26.93
N ALA A 102 -6.68 -6.20 -25.90
CA ALA A 102 -6.26 -5.98 -24.51
C ALA A 102 -4.75 -6.22 -24.28
N ALA A 103 -4.13 -7.07 -25.10
CA ALA A 103 -2.68 -7.29 -25.10
C ALA A 103 -1.91 -6.10 -25.70
N LEU A 104 -2.54 -5.31 -26.56
CA LEU A 104 -1.93 -4.18 -27.27
C LEU A 104 -2.08 -2.84 -26.56
N ASP A 105 -2.79 -2.80 -25.43
CA ASP A 105 -3.05 -1.59 -24.62
C ASP A 105 -1.84 -0.64 -24.48
N LEU A 106 -0.67 -1.15 -24.09
CA LEU A 106 0.55 -0.33 -23.98
C LEU A 106 1.14 0.04 -25.34
N HIS A 107 1.08 -0.85 -26.33
CA HIS A 107 1.58 -0.55 -27.68
C HIS A 107 0.80 0.59 -28.33
N LEU A 108 -0.52 0.62 -28.13
CA LEU A 108 -1.39 1.71 -28.60
C LEU A 108 -1.02 3.04 -27.92
N LEU A 109 -0.72 3.01 -26.62
CA LEU A 109 -0.23 4.19 -25.90
C LEU A 109 1.12 4.66 -26.44
N LEU A 110 2.08 3.76 -26.62
CA LEU A 110 3.42 4.09 -27.12
C LEU A 110 3.34 4.64 -28.54
N ALA A 111 2.54 4.03 -29.43
CA ALA A 111 2.31 4.55 -30.77
C ALA A 111 1.71 5.96 -30.79
N ALA A 112 0.74 6.25 -29.90
CA ALA A 112 0.21 7.60 -29.75
C ALA A 112 1.25 8.60 -29.22
N ALA A 113 2.08 8.17 -28.26
CA ALA A 113 3.18 8.95 -27.71
C ALA A 113 4.27 9.23 -28.75
N ASP A 114 4.59 8.27 -29.62
CA ASP A 114 5.60 8.41 -30.67
C ASP A 114 5.09 9.26 -31.84
N ALA A 115 3.80 9.17 -32.16
CA ALA A 115 3.17 9.97 -33.21
C ALA A 115 3.12 11.48 -32.88
N SER A 116 3.12 11.85 -31.59
CA SER A 116 3.10 13.24 -31.16
C SER A 116 3.93 13.47 -29.89
N SER A 117 4.93 14.34 -30.01
CA SER A 117 5.71 14.82 -28.85
C SER A 117 4.87 15.62 -27.87
N ALA A 118 3.71 16.16 -28.29
CA ALA A 118 2.76 16.86 -27.44
C ALA A 118 1.81 15.91 -26.69
N PHE A 119 1.75 14.63 -27.07
CA PHE A 119 0.91 13.66 -26.37
C PHE A 119 1.41 13.45 -24.93
N ARG A 120 0.53 13.66 -23.96
CA ARG A 120 0.75 13.50 -22.52
C ARG A 120 -0.35 12.58 -21.95
N PRO A 121 -0.02 11.39 -21.43
CA PRO A 121 -1.04 10.52 -20.85
C PRO A 121 -1.59 11.15 -19.55
N ASP A 122 -2.92 11.26 -19.46
CA ASP A 122 -3.55 11.72 -18.23
C ASP A 122 -3.56 10.62 -17.15
N HIS A 123 -3.93 10.99 -15.91
CA HIS A 123 -3.96 10.07 -14.78
C HIS A 123 -5.02 8.95 -14.97
N ARG A 124 -6.10 9.20 -15.71
CA ARG A 124 -7.17 8.21 -15.98
C ARG A 124 -6.68 7.09 -16.87
N LEU A 125 -6.05 7.45 -17.99
CA LEU A 125 -5.45 6.53 -18.95
C LEU A 125 -4.31 5.73 -18.30
N THR A 126 -3.44 6.43 -17.57
CA THR A 126 -2.33 5.80 -16.88
C THR A 126 -2.81 4.81 -15.81
N SER A 127 -3.77 5.20 -14.98
CA SER A 127 -4.32 4.33 -13.91
C SER A 127 -5.01 3.09 -14.47
N LEU A 128 -5.77 3.22 -15.56
CA LEU A 128 -6.39 2.09 -16.25
C LEU A 128 -5.32 1.11 -16.76
N LEU A 129 -4.32 1.62 -17.47
CA LEU A 129 -3.26 0.79 -18.05
C LEU A 129 -2.41 0.12 -16.98
N ALA A 130 -2.01 0.85 -15.94
CA ALA A 130 -1.29 0.27 -14.82
C ALA A 130 -2.08 -0.86 -14.15
N ALA A 131 -3.38 -0.67 -13.93
CA ALA A 131 -4.25 -1.72 -13.37
C ALA A 131 -4.31 -2.96 -14.27
N ARG A 132 -4.47 -2.79 -15.59
CA ARG A 132 -4.51 -3.92 -16.54
C ARG A 132 -3.17 -4.64 -16.63
N LEU A 133 -2.06 -3.91 -16.70
CA LEU A 133 -0.72 -4.47 -16.78
C LEU A 133 -0.33 -5.22 -15.50
N ALA A 134 -0.68 -4.67 -14.33
CA ALA A 134 -0.50 -5.34 -13.05
C ALA A 134 -1.34 -6.62 -12.94
N ALA A 135 -2.63 -6.58 -13.29
CA ALA A 135 -3.53 -7.73 -13.25
C ALA A 135 -3.09 -8.85 -14.21
N SER A 136 -2.56 -8.49 -15.38
CA SER A 136 -2.02 -9.43 -16.37
C SER A 136 -0.55 -9.81 -16.13
N ARG A 137 0.07 -9.34 -15.03
CA ARG A 137 1.46 -9.62 -14.66
C ARG A 137 2.49 -9.25 -15.74
N ARG A 138 2.17 -8.27 -16.59
CA ARG A 138 3.06 -7.73 -17.63
C ARG A 138 4.00 -6.68 -17.04
N LEU A 139 4.90 -7.11 -16.16
CA LEU A 139 5.78 -6.23 -15.39
C LEU A 139 6.73 -5.37 -16.23
N PRO A 140 7.36 -5.87 -17.32
CA PRO A 140 8.21 -5.04 -18.18
C PRO A 140 7.43 -3.89 -18.83
N SER A 141 6.21 -4.18 -19.30
CA SER A 141 5.29 -3.19 -19.84
C SER A 141 4.87 -2.16 -18.77
N LEU A 142 4.60 -2.62 -17.54
CA LEU A 142 4.27 -1.73 -16.43
C LEU A 142 5.43 -0.79 -16.09
N ARG A 143 6.67 -1.30 -16.09
CA ARG A 143 7.88 -0.48 -15.90
C ARG A 143 8.02 0.56 -17.01
N ARG A 144 7.78 0.17 -18.26
CA ARG A 144 7.82 1.09 -19.40
C ARG A 144 6.75 2.18 -19.30
N LEU A 145 5.54 1.85 -18.84
CA LEU A 145 4.48 2.81 -18.57
C LEU A 145 4.93 3.85 -17.52
N LEU A 146 5.53 3.42 -16.41
CA LEU A 146 6.02 4.36 -15.38
C LEU A 146 7.11 5.29 -15.93
N GLN A 147 8.04 4.78 -16.74
CA GLN A 147 9.05 5.61 -17.41
C GLN A 147 8.44 6.66 -18.34
N LEU A 148 7.37 6.27 -19.07
CA LEU A 148 6.66 7.21 -19.95
C LEU A 148 5.99 8.32 -19.13
N VAL A 149 5.32 7.98 -18.04
CA VAL A 149 4.64 8.96 -17.15
C VAL A 149 5.64 9.94 -16.54
N LEU A 150 6.82 9.45 -16.14
CA LEU A 150 7.88 10.30 -15.58
C LEU A 150 8.53 11.22 -16.62
N SER A 151 8.61 10.79 -17.89
CA SER A 151 9.15 11.62 -18.98
C SER A 151 8.12 12.55 -19.61
N ARG A 152 6.83 12.29 -19.38
CA ARG A 152 5.69 13.02 -19.93
C ARG A 152 4.64 13.21 -18.84
N PRO A 153 4.77 14.25 -18.00
CA PRO A 153 3.89 14.50 -16.87
C PRO A 153 2.41 14.61 -17.27
N CYS A 154 1.51 14.38 -16.30
CA CYS A 154 0.07 14.59 -16.52
C CYS A 154 -0.19 16.02 -17.02
N PRO A 155 -1.11 16.22 -17.98
CA PRO A 155 -1.56 17.58 -18.36
C PRO A 155 -2.11 18.41 -17.20
N CYS A 156 -2.55 17.74 -16.13
CA CYS A 156 -3.12 18.32 -14.94
C CYS A 156 -2.09 18.84 -13.92
N ALA A 157 -0.80 18.80 -14.27
CA ALA A 157 0.27 19.18 -13.36
C ALA A 157 0.83 20.55 -13.77
N ASP A 158 0.80 21.51 -12.83
CA ASP A 158 1.26 22.89 -13.04
C ASP A 158 2.80 22.97 -12.95
N ASP A 159 3.49 22.42 -13.94
CA ASP A 159 4.97 22.40 -14.12
C ASP A 159 5.77 21.47 -13.19
N SER A 160 5.17 20.82 -12.18
CA SER A 160 5.81 19.72 -11.40
C SER A 160 5.32 18.34 -11.82
N ILE A 161 6.16 17.30 -11.78
CA ILE A 161 5.81 15.95 -12.29
C ILE A 161 4.73 15.27 -11.41
N PHE A 162 4.57 15.68 -10.15
CA PHE A 162 3.67 15.07 -9.16
C PHE A 162 2.63 16.01 -8.54
N ALA A 163 2.38 17.19 -9.11
CA ALA A 163 1.22 18.00 -8.74
C ALA A 163 -0.13 17.31 -9.01
N CYS A 164 -0.13 16.16 -9.72
CA CYS A 164 -1.30 15.29 -9.86
C CYS A 164 -1.36 14.24 -8.74
N PRO A 165 -2.14 14.45 -7.66
CA PRO A 165 -2.33 13.45 -6.60
C PRO A 165 -2.93 12.14 -7.13
N ASP A 166 -3.67 12.18 -8.23
CA ASP A 166 -4.32 11.01 -8.84
C ASP A 166 -3.33 10.00 -9.48
N LEU A 167 -2.06 10.37 -9.60
CA LEU A 167 -1.00 9.43 -10.03
C LEU A 167 -0.46 8.57 -8.88
N LEU A 168 -0.58 8.98 -7.62
CA LEU A 168 -0.09 8.20 -6.47
C LEU A 168 -0.70 6.78 -6.41
N PRO A 169 -2.02 6.58 -6.60
CA PRO A 169 -2.61 5.25 -6.65
C PRO A 169 -2.05 4.38 -7.78
N THR A 170 -1.64 4.98 -8.89
CA THR A 170 -1.04 4.27 -10.03
C THR A 170 0.33 3.72 -9.64
N PHE A 171 1.20 4.56 -9.06
CA PHE A 171 2.50 4.11 -8.57
C PHE A 171 2.38 3.07 -7.46
N ARG A 172 1.44 3.27 -6.52
CA ARG A 172 1.16 2.30 -5.46
C ARG A 172 0.82 0.93 -6.03
N LYS A 173 -0.10 0.87 -7.00
CA LYS A 173 -0.47 -0.39 -7.69
C LYS A 173 0.73 -1.04 -8.37
N ALA A 174 1.57 -0.24 -9.03
CA ALA A 174 2.73 -0.77 -9.73
C ALA A 174 3.79 -1.32 -8.78
N ILE A 175 4.15 -0.57 -7.74
CA ILE A 175 5.07 -1.01 -6.68
C ILE A 175 4.55 -2.30 -6.03
N LEU A 176 3.25 -2.36 -5.73
CA LEU A 176 2.62 -3.58 -5.22
C LEU A 176 2.73 -4.76 -6.19
N ALA A 177 2.53 -4.53 -7.50
CA ALA A 177 2.64 -5.57 -8.50
C ALA A 177 4.08 -6.14 -8.60
N PHE A 178 5.09 -5.28 -8.61
CA PHE A 178 6.51 -5.69 -8.60
C PHE A 178 6.89 -6.39 -7.29
N ALA A 179 6.47 -5.85 -6.14
CA ALA A 179 6.79 -6.41 -4.84
C ALA A 179 6.16 -7.81 -4.65
N THR A 180 4.89 -7.97 -5.04
CA THR A 180 4.19 -9.27 -4.96
C THR A 180 4.67 -10.28 -6.00
N SER A 181 5.39 -9.87 -7.04
CA SER A 181 6.08 -10.78 -7.97
C SER A 181 7.48 -11.16 -7.53
N GLY A 182 7.99 -10.59 -6.44
CA GLY A 182 9.36 -10.80 -5.98
C GLY A 182 10.40 -9.95 -6.71
N ASP A 183 9.98 -9.06 -7.62
CA ASP A 183 10.86 -8.10 -8.28
C ASP A 183 11.07 -6.87 -7.38
N ILE A 184 11.77 -7.11 -6.27
CA ILE A 184 12.11 -6.06 -5.30
C ILE A 184 12.95 -4.94 -5.95
N PRO A 185 13.93 -5.21 -6.83
CA PRO A 185 14.66 -4.13 -7.52
C PRO A 185 13.74 -3.19 -8.30
N ALA A 186 12.81 -3.71 -9.10
CA ALA A 186 11.86 -2.86 -9.84
C ALA A 186 10.91 -2.10 -8.90
N ALA A 187 10.47 -2.73 -7.81
CA ALA A 187 9.65 -2.06 -6.79
C ALA A 187 10.39 -0.88 -6.14
N SER A 188 11.66 -1.09 -5.75
CA SER A 188 12.50 -0.06 -5.15
C SER A 188 12.86 1.06 -6.14
N GLU A 189 13.11 0.73 -7.40
CA GLU A 189 13.36 1.73 -8.46
C GLU A 189 12.12 2.58 -8.74
N ALA A 190 10.93 1.97 -8.77
CA ALA A 190 9.67 2.68 -8.92
C ALA A 190 9.42 3.62 -7.73
N LEU A 191 9.67 3.17 -6.49
CA LEU A 191 9.59 3.99 -5.30
C LEU A 191 10.60 5.15 -5.31
N ALA A 192 11.86 4.87 -5.68
CA ALA A 192 12.90 5.89 -5.76
C ALA A 192 12.59 6.94 -6.84
N SER A 193 12.04 6.51 -7.97
CA SER A 193 11.64 7.41 -9.06
C SER A 193 10.44 8.27 -8.66
N LEU A 194 9.45 7.68 -7.98
CA LEU A 194 8.34 8.41 -7.37
C LEU A 194 8.87 9.46 -6.37
N ARG A 195 9.79 9.08 -5.49
CA ARG A 195 10.35 10.00 -4.49
C ARG A 195 11.12 11.16 -5.11
N ARG A 196 11.94 10.90 -6.14
CA ARG A 196 12.74 11.95 -6.81
C ARG A 196 11.88 13.05 -7.44
N ALA A 197 10.65 12.70 -7.77
CA ALA A 197 9.76 13.58 -8.49
C ALA A 197 8.61 14.11 -7.62
N ALA A 198 8.45 13.59 -6.39
CA ALA A 198 7.49 14.09 -5.41
C ALA A 198 8.03 15.34 -4.69
N ASP A 199 7.18 16.35 -4.53
CA ASP A 199 7.50 17.61 -3.83
C ASP A 199 7.44 17.47 -2.29
N SER A 200 6.89 16.36 -1.78
CA SER A 200 6.74 16.06 -0.35
C SER A 200 7.20 14.65 0.00
N PRO A 201 7.53 14.37 1.27
CA PRO A 201 7.82 13.01 1.73
C PRO A 201 6.68 12.05 1.39
N LEU A 202 7.02 10.86 0.90
CA LEU A 202 6.04 9.84 0.58
C LEU A 202 5.45 9.21 1.85
N PRO A 203 4.15 8.87 1.84
CA PRO A 203 3.54 8.11 2.92
C PRO A 203 4.26 6.79 3.24
N ALA A 204 4.27 6.40 4.52
CA ALA A 204 4.89 5.17 5.01
C ALA A 204 4.37 3.90 4.30
N GLU A 205 3.11 3.92 3.87
CA GLU A 205 2.47 2.83 3.14
C GLU A 205 3.24 2.36 1.89
N PHE A 206 3.95 3.25 1.19
CA PHE A 206 4.75 2.87 0.02
C PHE A 206 5.95 1.99 0.40
N TYR A 207 6.58 2.28 1.54
CA TYR A 207 7.69 1.48 2.08
C TYR A 207 7.20 0.16 2.64
N ASN A 208 6.04 0.19 3.31
CA ASN A 208 5.39 -0.98 3.87
C ASN A 208 5.09 -2.07 2.82
N ILE A 209 4.79 -1.69 1.58
CA ILE A 209 4.62 -2.65 0.47
C ILE A 209 5.88 -3.49 0.25
N ILE A 210 7.06 -2.84 0.20
CA ILE A 210 8.34 -3.51 -0.05
C ILE A 210 8.78 -4.29 1.19
N LEU A 211 8.66 -3.71 2.39
CA LEU A 211 8.94 -4.40 3.66
C LEU A 211 8.14 -5.69 3.79
N HIS A 212 6.83 -5.62 3.54
CA HIS A 212 5.96 -6.79 3.61
C HIS A 212 6.35 -7.85 2.57
N ALA A 213 6.73 -7.44 1.36
CA ALA A 213 7.21 -8.38 0.34
C ALA A 213 8.54 -9.05 0.73
N LEU A 214 9.51 -8.29 1.25
CA LEU A 214 10.78 -8.83 1.75
C LEU A 214 10.55 -9.85 2.87
N ALA A 215 9.70 -9.53 3.84
CA ALA A 215 9.33 -10.44 4.92
C ALA A 215 8.65 -11.73 4.41
N ARG A 216 7.77 -11.61 3.40
CA ARG A 216 7.12 -12.77 2.77
C ARG A 216 8.09 -13.65 1.98
N LEU A 217 9.14 -13.07 1.41
CA LEU A 217 10.18 -13.76 0.65
C LEU A 217 11.29 -14.33 1.54
N HIS A 218 11.12 -14.31 2.87
CA HIS A 218 12.13 -14.75 3.83
C HIS A 218 13.45 -13.98 3.77
N ARG A 219 13.42 -12.75 3.23
CA ARG A 219 14.58 -11.85 3.14
C ARG A 219 14.60 -10.91 4.34
N HIS A 220 14.77 -11.47 5.52
CA HIS A 220 14.64 -10.75 6.80
C HIS A 220 15.67 -9.62 6.94
N ASP A 221 16.95 -9.92 6.71
CA ASP A 221 18.04 -8.94 6.83
C ASP A 221 17.85 -7.76 5.86
N ASP A 222 17.37 -8.03 4.65
CA ASP A 222 17.03 -7.00 3.68
C ASP A 222 15.88 -6.11 4.18
N ALA A 223 14.89 -6.68 4.87
CA ALA A 223 13.78 -5.92 5.46
C ALA A 223 14.29 -4.99 6.57
N ILE A 224 15.18 -5.47 7.45
CA ILE A 224 15.81 -4.64 8.49
C ILE A 224 16.62 -3.50 7.86
N ARG A 225 17.46 -3.82 6.86
CA ARG A 225 18.24 -2.82 6.14
C ARG A 225 17.36 -1.78 5.46
N PHE A 226 16.27 -2.22 4.82
CA PHE A 226 15.34 -1.33 4.15
C PHE A 226 14.53 -0.46 5.14
N TYR A 227 14.19 -0.98 6.33
CA TYR A 227 13.65 -0.16 7.43
C TYR A 227 14.65 0.91 7.87
N GLY A 228 15.93 0.56 8.04
CA GLY A 228 16.99 1.52 8.34
C GLY A 228 17.09 2.61 7.27
N GLU A 229 16.98 2.25 5.99
CA GLU A 229 16.96 3.20 4.87
C GLU A 229 15.74 4.15 4.93
N MET A 230 14.54 3.60 5.18
CA MET A 230 13.29 4.35 5.37
C MET A 230 13.44 5.42 6.46
N THR A 231 14.02 5.08 7.60
CA THR A 231 14.10 6.00 8.75
C THR A 231 15.31 6.93 8.69
N SER A 232 16.47 6.42 8.29
CA SER A 232 17.75 7.12 8.42
C SER A 232 18.13 7.90 7.16
N VAL A 233 17.73 7.44 5.98
CA VAL A 233 18.03 8.12 4.71
C VAL A 233 16.83 8.93 4.27
N HIS A 234 15.64 8.33 4.28
CA HIS A 234 14.44 8.94 3.72
C HIS A 234 13.63 9.75 4.74
N ARG A 235 13.97 9.67 6.03
CA ARG A 235 13.31 10.38 7.13
C ARG A 235 11.79 10.13 7.19
N VAL A 236 11.36 8.93 6.78
CA VAL A 236 9.95 8.55 6.83
C VAL A 236 9.66 7.89 8.18
N ALA A 237 8.66 8.42 8.88
CA ALA A 237 8.23 7.87 10.16
C ALA A 237 7.55 6.50 9.94
N PRO A 238 8.00 5.43 10.64
CA PRO A 238 7.35 4.15 10.60
C PRO A 238 5.99 4.20 11.30
N ASP A 239 5.04 3.40 10.82
CA ASP A 239 3.71 3.27 11.42
C ASP A 239 3.54 1.90 12.09
N ALA A 240 2.38 1.68 12.71
CA ALA A 240 2.11 0.41 13.39
C ALA A 240 2.16 -0.78 12.43
N TYR A 241 1.84 -0.57 11.15
CA TYR A 241 1.91 -1.62 10.14
C TYR A 241 3.38 -1.95 9.81
N THR A 242 4.26 -0.96 9.71
CA THR A 242 5.72 -1.15 9.58
C THR A 242 6.26 -2.07 10.67
N PHE A 243 5.94 -1.76 11.94
CA PHE A 243 6.41 -2.56 13.07
C PHE A 243 5.79 -3.95 13.09
N ASN A 244 4.50 -4.09 12.79
CA ASN A 244 3.86 -5.40 12.73
C ASN A 244 4.48 -6.33 11.68
N ILE A 245 4.96 -5.78 10.56
CA ILE A 245 5.73 -6.56 9.57
C ILE A 245 7.03 -7.07 10.19
N LEU A 246 7.80 -6.19 10.84
CA LEU A 246 9.10 -6.52 11.41
C LEU A 246 8.98 -7.49 12.59
N ILE A 247 8.05 -7.25 13.53
CA ILE A 247 7.73 -8.14 14.65
C ILE A 247 7.37 -9.54 14.14
N ASN A 248 6.45 -9.64 13.17
CA ASN A 248 6.05 -10.93 12.61
C ASN A 248 7.21 -11.63 11.90
N SER A 249 8.02 -10.87 11.16
CA SER A 249 9.19 -11.40 10.45
C SER A 249 10.25 -11.91 11.41
N SER A 250 10.63 -11.13 12.43
CA SER A 250 11.60 -11.53 13.46
C SER A 250 11.11 -12.71 14.28
N CYS A 251 9.82 -12.74 14.69
CA CYS A 251 9.24 -13.91 15.33
C CYS A 251 9.56 -15.17 14.51
N ARG A 252 9.35 -15.15 13.19
CA ARG A 252 9.52 -16.33 12.33
C ARG A 252 10.98 -16.72 12.05
N VAL A 253 11.92 -15.78 12.08
CA VAL A 253 13.31 -16.01 11.63
C VAL A 253 14.31 -16.04 12.79
N GLU A 254 14.16 -15.12 13.74
CA GLU A 254 15.11 -14.89 14.84
C GLU A 254 14.54 -15.30 16.21
N GLY A 255 13.21 -15.49 16.29
CA GLY A 255 12.50 -15.82 17.51
C GLY A 255 11.77 -14.63 18.15
N VAL A 256 10.95 -14.91 19.16
CA VAL A 256 10.08 -13.90 19.79
C VAL A 256 10.86 -12.86 20.59
N ASP A 257 12.04 -13.18 21.12
CA ASP A 257 12.87 -12.21 21.85
C ASP A 257 13.38 -11.09 20.93
N ALA A 258 13.78 -11.41 19.70
CA ALA A 258 14.12 -10.42 18.69
C ALA A 258 12.90 -9.57 18.30
N ALA A 259 11.72 -10.20 18.20
CA ALA A 259 10.47 -9.51 17.93
C ALA A 259 10.07 -8.53 19.04
N MET A 260 10.36 -8.84 20.30
CA MET A 260 10.16 -7.92 21.43
C MET A 260 11.02 -6.66 21.28
N GLY A 261 12.24 -6.77 20.77
CA GLY A 261 13.08 -5.60 20.48
C GLY A 261 12.42 -4.62 19.49
N TRP A 262 11.72 -5.12 18.48
CA TRP A 262 10.93 -4.31 17.56
C TRP A 262 9.69 -3.69 18.21
N PHE A 263 9.06 -4.41 19.13
CA PHE A 263 7.93 -3.90 19.90
C PHE A 263 8.34 -2.77 20.85
N GLU A 264 9.49 -2.90 21.51
CA GLU A 264 10.07 -1.84 22.34
C GLU A 264 10.48 -0.63 21.49
N GLU A 265 11.09 -0.83 20.32
CA GLU A 265 11.39 0.25 19.37
C GLU A 265 10.11 0.99 18.92
N MET A 266 9.02 0.25 18.66
CA MET A 266 7.72 0.82 18.33
C MET A 266 7.24 1.79 19.42
N GLN A 267 7.31 1.37 20.69
CA GLN A 267 6.95 2.20 21.84
C GLN A 267 7.91 3.38 22.01
N ARG A 268 9.22 3.18 21.87
CA ARG A 268 10.23 4.25 21.97
C ARG A 268 10.06 5.33 20.91
N ARG A 269 9.53 4.97 19.73
CA ARG A 269 9.16 5.93 18.68
C ARG A 269 7.77 6.54 18.85
N SER A 270 7.12 6.34 20.00
CA SER A 270 5.76 6.82 20.28
C SER A 270 4.72 6.28 19.27
N CYS A 271 4.98 5.12 18.67
CA CYS A 271 4.02 4.44 17.82
C CYS A 271 3.19 3.50 18.69
N ALA A 272 1.89 3.75 18.83
CA ALA A 272 1.04 3.00 19.75
C ALA A 272 0.83 1.55 19.27
N PRO A 273 1.19 0.55 20.09
CA PRO A 273 0.89 -0.85 19.79
C PRO A 273 -0.58 -1.09 19.50
N THR A 274 -0.86 -1.93 18.51
CA THR A 274 -2.23 -2.28 18.09
C THR A 274 -2.56 -3.70 18.51
N GLY A 275 -3.84 -4.11 18.44
CA GLY A 275 -4.23 -5.49 18.70
C GLY A 275 -3.48 -6.49 17.81
N VAL A 276 -3.14 -6.08 16.58
CA VAL A 276 -2.30 -6.88 15.67
C VAL A 276 -0.87 -7.06 16.22
N SER A 277 -0.29 -6.02 16.82
CA SER A 277 1.05 -6.06 17.43
C SER A 277 1.10 -7.08 18.57
N PHE A 278 0.16 -6.98 19.51
CA PHE A 278 0.06 -7.91 20.64
C PHE A 278 -0.23 -9.34 20.19
N ASN A 279 -1.19 -9.53 19.28
CA ASN A 279 -1.50 -10.85 18.75
C ASN A 279 -0.31 -11.52 18.07
N THR A 280 0.50 -10.74 17.35
CA THR A 280 1.69 -11.25 16.67
C THR A 280 2.72 -11.75 17.67
N LEU A 281 2.97 -11.01 18.75
CA LEU A 281 3.85 -11.41 19.84
C LEU A 281 3.33 -12.64 20.60
N MET A 282 2.04 -12.64 20.97
CA MET A 282 1.41 -13.78 21.64
C MET A 282 1.55 -15.07 20.82
N ARG A 283 1.30 -14.99 19.51
CA ARG A 283 1.52 -16.13 18.59
C ARG A 283 2.98 -16.57 18.57
N GLY A 284 3.93 -15.63 18.60
CA GLY A 284 5.36 -15.92 18.74
C GLY A 284 5.69 -16.71 20.00
N PHE A 285 5.28 -16.20 21.17
CA PHE A 285 5.51 -16.83 22.47
C PHE A 285 4.88 -18.23 22.56
N PHE A 286 3.63 -18.39 22.11
CA PHE A 286 2.97 -19.68 22.14
C PHE A 286 3.61 -20.71 21.22
N ARG A 287 4.09 -20.29 20.04
CA ARG A 287 4.79 -21.20 19.12
C ARG A 287 6.11 -21.71 19.69
N GLU A 288 6.76 -20.93 20.55
CA GLU A 288 7.98 -21.31 21.26
C GLU A 288 7.72 -22.02 22.60
N GLY A 289 6.45 -22.31 22.96
CA GLY A 289 6.09 -22.96 24.21
C GLY A 289 6.16 -22.06 25.45
N ARG A 290 6.42 -20.75 25.27
CA ARG A 290 6.58 -19.74 26.33
C ARG A 290 5.23 -19.15 26.74
N HIS A 291 4.33 -20.01 27.19
CA HIS A 291 2.91 -19.66 27.38
C HIS A 291 2.69 -18.59 28.46
N LYS A 292 3.52 -18.58 29.51
CA LYS A 292 3.40 -17.63 30.62
C LYS A 292 3.67 -16.20 30.13
N GLU A 293 4.69 -16.01 29.31
CA GLU A 293 5.04 -14.74 28.70
C GLU A 293 3.97 -14.30 27.69
N GLY A 294 3.46 -15.22 26.87
CA GLY A 294 2.32 -14.94 25.99
C GLY A 294 1.08 -14.44 26.74
N LEU A 295 0.76 -15.04 27.89
CA LEU A 295 -0.35 -14.58 28.75
C LEU A 295 -0.07 -13.22 29.41
N LYS A 296 1.19 -12.90 29.74
CA LYS A 296 1.54 -11.56 30.24
C LYS A 296 1.30 -10.48 29.18
N VAL A 297 1.70 -10.75 27.93
CA VAL A 297 1.43 -9.85 26.79
C VAL A 297 -0.08 -9.68 26.57
N ALA A 298 -0.86 -10.75 26.71
CA ALA A 298 -2.33 -10.67 26.66
C ALA A 298 -2.90 -9.78 27.78
N HIS A 299 -2.34 -9.87 28.98
CA HIS A 299 -2.78 -9.06 30.11
C HIS A 299 -2.44 -7.58 29.93
N GLU A 300 -1.24 -7.27 29.43
CA GLU A 300 -0.82 -5.90 29.09
C GLU A 300 -1.75 -5.27 28.04
N MET A 301 -2.10 -6.04 27.00
CA MET A 301 -3.05 -5.62 25.98
C MET A 301 -4.42 -5.23 26.57
N LEU A 302 -4.94 -6.01 27.53
CA LEU A 302 -6.19 -5.72 28.23
C LEU A 302 -6.09 -4.47 29.11
N GLN A 303 -4.96 -4.28 29.81
CA GLN A 303 -4.72 -3.10 30.64
C GLN A 303 -4.68 -1.81 29.81
N LEU A 304 -4.17 -1.87 28.58
CA LEU A 304 -4.11 -0.74 27.66
C LEU A 304 -5.45 -0.49 26.92
N GLY A 305 -6.49 -1.29 27.19
CA GLY A 305 -7.80 -1.15 26.54
C GLY A 305 -7.79 -1.49 25.05
N VAL A 306 -6.76 -2.18 24.56
CA VAL A 306 -6.64 -2.59 23.17
C VAL A 306 -7.46 -3.88 22.99
N GLY A 307 -8.56 -3.81 22.25
CA GLY A 307 -9.49 -4.94 22.09
C GLY A 307 -8.84 -6.18 21.48
N LEU A 308 -9.16 -7.36 22.02
CA LEU A 308 -8.77 -8.68 21.48
C LEU A 308 -9.24 -8.81 20.04
N SER A 309 -8.33 -8.63 19.08
CA SER A 309 -8.60 -8.93 17.68
C SER A 309 -8.57 -10.46 17.52
N VAL A 310 -9.71 -11.11 17.73
CA VAL A 310 -9.86 -12.54 17.43
C VAL A 310 -9.96 -12.68 15.90
N ALA A 311 -8.86 -13.06 15.26
CA ALA A 311 -8.79 -13.37 13.83
C ALA A 311 -8.26 -14.78 13.62
#